data_AF-A0A8I1LNU9-F1
#
_entry.id   AF-A0A8I1LNU9-F1
#
_cell.length_a   1.000
_cell.length_b   1.000
_cell.length_c   1.000
_cell.angle_alpha   90.00
_cell.angle_beta   90.00
_cell.angle_gamma   90.00
#
_symmetry.space_group_name_H-M   'P 1'
#
loop_
_entity.id
_entity.type
_entity.pdbx_description
1 polymer ?
#
loop_
_entity_poly.entity_id
_entity_poly.type
_entity_poly.pdbx_seq_one_letter_code
_entity_poly.pdbx_strand_id
1 'polypeptide(L)'
;MASTDPSPVTQWRKRRQRQGFVRVEVQVRKEDAGLVRDVATALGDPERESETRAILRERIATPRSGGLKALLAAAPLEGIDLERPRDFGRDVSL
;
A
#
# COMPACT_ATOMS: atom_id res chain seq x y z
N MET A 1 -22.71 -1.02 -40.84
CA MET A 1 -22.10 -0.02 -39.93
C MET A 1 -22.17 -0.61 -38.53
N ALA A 2 -21.04 -1.02 -37.94
CA ALA A 2 -21.03 -1.59 -36.60
C ALA A 2 -21.34 -0.48 -35.58
N SER A 3 -22.30 -0.70 -34.68
CA SER A 3 -22.66 0.27 -33.65
C SER A 3 -21.41 0.61 -32.83
N THR A 4 -21.05 1.90 -32.82
CA THR A 4 -19.86 2.45 -32.13
C THR A 4 -20.14 2.68 -30.65
N ASP A 5 -21.30 2.24 -30.16
CA ASP A 5 -21.69 2.44 -28.77
C ASP A 5 -20.84 1.56 -27.85
N PRO A 6 -20.17 2.17 -26.86
CA PRO A 6 -19.39 1.41 -25.91
C PRO A 6 -20.32 0.47 -25.15
N SER A 7 -19.91 -0.80 -25.05
CA SER A 7 -20.72 -1.83 -24.40
C SER A 7 -21.17 -1.40 -22.99
N PRO A 8 -22.32 -1.90 -22.51
CA PRO A 8 -22.81 -1.60 -21.16
C PRO A 8 -21.76 -1.84 -20.07
N VAL A 9 -20.92 -2.86 -20.26
CA VAL A 9 -19.80 -3.20 -19.36
C VAL A 9 -18.73 -2.11 -19.39
N THR A 10 -18.34 -1.61 -20.56
CA THR A 10 -17.35 -0.53 -20.68
C THR A 10 -17.85 0.76 -20.03
N GLN A 11 -19.13 1.08 -20.18
CA GLN A 11 -19.73 2.25 -19.52
C GLN A 11 -19.77 2.07 -18.00
N TRP A 12 -20.18 0.89 -17.50
CA TRP A 12 -20.16 0.58 -16.07
C TRP A 12 -18.75 0.70 -15.47
N ARG A 13 -17.73 0.20 -16.18
CA ARG A 13 -16.31 0.32 -15.76
C ARG A 13 -15.88 1.79 -15.66
N LYS A 14 -16.19 2.61 -16.66
CA LYS A 14 -15.88 4.06 -16.62
C LYS A 14 -16.54 4.74 -15.43
N ARG A 15 -17.79 4.38 -15.09
CA ARG A 15 -18.48 4.92 -13.91
C ARG A 15 -17.78 4.51 -12.60
N ARG A 16 -17.41 3.24 -12.45
CA ARG A 16 -16.68 2.76 -11.27
C ARG A 16 -15.32 3.43 -11.09
N GLN A 17 -14.58 3.65 -12.18
CA GLN A 17 -13.29 4.35 -12.12
C GLN A 17 -13.45 5.82 -11.69
N ARG A 18 -14.49 6.52 -12.18
CA ARG A 18 -14.80 7.89 -11.75
C ARG A 18 -15.17 7.97 -10.26
N GLN A 19 -15.68 6.88 -9.70
CA GLN A 19 -15.97 6.74 -8.26
C GLN A 19 -14.74 6.34 -7.43
N GLY A 20 -13.53 6.29 -8.04
CA GLY A 20 -12.28 5.97 -7.35
C GLY A 20 -11.96 4.48 -7.24
N PHE A 21 -12.78 3.59 -7.82
CA PHE A 21 -12.51 2.15 -7.78
C PHE A 21 -11.46 1.75 -8.82
N VAL A 22 -10.47 0.98 -8.38
CA VAL A 22 -9.43 0.37 -9.22
C VAL A 22 -9.66 -1.14 -9.28
N ARG A 23 -9.41 -1.73 -10.46
CA ARG A 23 -9.45 -3.18 -10.63
C ARG A 23 -8.12 -3.78 -10.18
N VAL A 24 -8.19 -4.79 -9.33
CA VAL A 24 -7.05 -5.62 -8.91
C VAL A 24 -7.32 -7.05 -9.38
N GLU A 25 -6.31 -7.66 -9.98
CA GLU A 25 -6.34 -9.09 -10.31
C GLU A 25 -5.67 -9.87 -9.16
N VAL A 26 -6.35 -10.89 -8.66
CA VAL A 26 -5.93 -11.66 -7.48
C VAL A 26 -6.01 -13.14 -7.78
N GLN A 27 -5.01 -13.89 -7.32
CA GLN A 27 -5.02 -15.34 -7.34
C GLN A 27 -5.16 -15.82 -5.90
N VAL A 28 -6.20 -16.62 -5.64
CA VAL A 28 -6.48 -17.21 -4.33
C VAL A 28 -6.96 -18.64 -4.50
N ARG A 29 -6.95 -19.41 -3.40
CA ARG A 29 -7.57 -20.73 -3.40
C ARG A 29 -9.08 -20.60 -3.58
N LYS A 30 -9.72 -21.66 -4.06
CA LYS A 30 -11.15 -21.63 -4.43
C LYS A 30 -12.03 -21.31 -3.22
N GLU A 31 -11.67 -21.84 -2.07
CA GLU A 31 -12.31 -21.65 -0.78
C GLU A 31 -12.25 -20.18 -0.30
N ASP A 32 -11.17 -19.47 -0.62
CA ASP A 32 -10.95 -18.08 -0.19
C ASP A 32 -11.57 -17.05 -1.14
N ALA A 33 -12.00 -17.47 -2.33
CA ALA A 33 -12.55 -16.56 -3.34
C ALA A 33 -13.83 -15.83 -2.87
N GLY A 34 -14.61 -16.43 -1.96
CA GLY A 34 -15.73 -15.76 -1.31
C GLY A 34 -15.24 -14.63 -0.41
N LEU A 35 -14.33 -14.96 0.51
CA LEU A 35 -13.77 -14.02 1.49
C LEU A 35 -13.14 -12.78 0.82
N VAL A 36 -12.36 -12.96 -0.26
CA VAL A 36 -11.76 -11.81 -0.96
C VAL A 36 -12.80 -10.89 -1.58
N ARG A 37 -13.92 -11.43 -2.07
CA ARG A 37 -15.04 -10.62 -2.59
C ARG A 37 -15.73 -9.85 -1.47
N ASP A 38 -15.91 -10.46 -0.31
CA ASP A 38 -16.52 -9.81 0.85
C ASP A 38 -15.63 -8.67 1.37
N VAL A 39 -14.31 -8.88 1.43
CA VAL A 39 -13.34 -7.84 1.78
C VAL A 39 -13.38 -6.67 0.79
N ALA A 40 -13.38 -6.96 -0.52
CA ALA A 40 -13.48 -5.91 -1.54
C ALA A 40 -14.80 -5.14 -1.47
N THR A 41 -15.89 -5.81 -1.07
CA THR A 41 -17.21 -5.20 -0.87
C THR A 41 -17.21 -4.29 0.35
N ALA A 42 -16.67 -4.76 1.48
CA ALA A 42 -16.55 -3.97 2.71
C ALA A 42 -15.65 -2.74 2.55
N LEU A 43 -14.59 -2.82 1.73
CA LEU A 43 -13.75 -1.67 1.38
C LEU A 43 -14.46 -0.64 0.47
N GLY A 44 -15.55 -1.04 -0.21
CA GLY A 44 -16.36 -0.14 -1.03
C GLY A 44 -17.60 0.42 -0.32
N ASP A 45 -17.84 -0.01 0.92
CA ASP A 45 -18.97 0.41 1.74
C ASP A 45 -18.54 1.54 2.71
N PRO A 46 -19.06 2.76 2.57
CA PRO A 46 -18.65 3.90 3.39
C PRO A 46 -18.78 3.68 4.90
N GLU A 47 -19.73 2.86 5.36
CA GLU A 47 -19.92 2.60 6.78
C GLU A 47 -18.85 1.67 7.35
N ARG A 48 -18.32 0.75 6.52
CA ARG A 48 -17.41 -0.32 6.94
C ARG A 48 -15.98 -0.14 6.44
N GLU A 49 -15.76 0.77 5.50
CA GLU A 49 -14.50 0.96 4.80
C GLU A 49 -13.36 1.28 5.78
N SER A 50 -13.57 2.21 6.70
CA SER A 50 -12.53 2.68 7.62
C SER A 50 -12.04 1.56 8.55
N GLU A 51 -13.00 0.84 9.16
CA GLU A 51 -12.72 -0.28 10.06
C GLU A 51 -12.03 -1.42 9.31
N THR A 52 -12.59 -1.82 8.17
CA THR A 52 -12.02 -2.90 7.33
C THR A 52 -10.58 -2.56 6.93
N ARG A 53 -10.32 -1.32 6.53
CA ARG A 53 -8.99 -0.84 6.15
C ARG A 53 -8.01 -0.86 7.33
N ALA A 54 -8.46 -0.51 8.54
CA ALA A 54 -7.63 -0.55 9.73
C ALA A 54 -7.18 -2.00 10.05
N ILE A 55 -8.13 -2.94 10.07
CA ILE A 55 -7.84 -4.37 10.33
C ILE A 55 -6.86 -4.95 9.30
N LEU A 56 -7.08 -4.68 8.01
CA LEU A 56 -6.19 -5.17 6.95
C LEU A 56 -4.78 -4.61 7.09
N ARG A 57 -4.63 -3.34 7.50
CA ARG A 57 -3.31 -2.74 7.73
C ARG A 57 -2.60 -3.32 8.95
N GLU A 58 -3.34 -3.60 10.00
CA GLU A 58 -2.78 -4.17 11.23
C GLU A 58 -2.33 -5.63 11.03
N ARG A 59 -3.16 -6.43 10.32
CA ARG A 59 -3.00 -7.89 10.29
C ARG A 59 -2.34 -8.44 9.04
N ILE A 60 -2.42 -7.72 7.92
CA ILE A 60 -2.01 -8.24 6.60
C ILE A 60 -0.94 -7.38 5.95
N ALA A 61 -1.09 -6.05 6.01
CA ALA A 61 -0.08 -5.19 5.42
C ALA A 61 1.25 -5.40 6.13
N THR A 62 2.29 -5.78 5.37
CA THR A 62 3.65 -5.72 5.89
C THR A 62 3.85 -4.30 6.38
N PRO A 63 4.30 -4.07 7.63
CA PRO A 63 4.67 -2.74 8.07
C PRO A 63 5.63 -2.24 7.01
N ARG A 64 5.25 -1.17 6.33
CA ARG A 64 6.15 -0.50 5.41
C ARG A 64 7.29 -0.09 6.32
N SER A 65 8.41 -0.83 6.29
CA SER A 65 9.66 -0.35 6.84
C SER A 65 9.82 0.99 6.16
N GLY A 66 9.52 2.08 6.88
CA GLY A 66 9.49 3.37 6.24
C GLY A 66 10.85 3.58 5.58
N GLY A 67 10.90 4.38 4.51
CA GLY A 67 12.17 4.65 3.84
C GLY A 67 13.23 5.08 4.85
N LEU A 68 14.52 5.00 4.49
CA LEU A 68 15.69 5.20 5.36
C LEU A 68 15.48 6.10 6.60
N LYS A 69 14.84 7.27 6.45
CA LYS A 69 14.45 8.16 7.56
C LYS A 69 13.67 7.48 8.70
N ALA A 70 12.68 6.65 8.40
CA ALA A 70 11.89 5.95 9.41
C ALA A 70 12.70 4.85 10.12
N LEU A 71 13.61 4.20 9.39
CA LEU A 71 14.53 3.24 9.99
C LEU A 71 15.55 3.94 10.90
N LEU A 72 16.07 5.10 10.49
CA LEU A 72 16.95 5.92 11.34
C LEU A 72 16.22 6.46 12.57
N ALA A 73 14.96 6.86 12.44
CA ALA A 73 14.14 7.32 13.57
C ALA A 73 13.82 6.20 14.57
N ALA A 74 13.74 4.95 14.10
CA ALA A 74 13.52 3.77 14.93
C ALA A 74 14.83 3.11 15.41
N ALA A 75 15.99 3.59 14.97
CA ALA A 75 17.27 3.04 15.36
C ALA A 75 17.61 3.45 16.81
N PRO A 76 18.18 2.54 17.62
CA PRO A 76 18.71 2.89 18.93
C PRO A 76 19.96 3.76 18.75
N LEU A 77 19.82 5.06 18.96
CA LEU A 77 20.91 6.03 18.80
C LEU A 77 21.75 6.18 20.08
N GLU A 78 21.50 5.38 21.12
CA GLU A 78 22.34 5.37 22.32
C GLU A 78 23.81 5.13 21.96
N GLY A 79 24.69 6.07 22.37
CA GLY A 79 26.12 5.99 22.15
C GLY A 79 26.61 6.50 20.79
N ILE A 80 25.72 7.01 19.93
CA ILE A 80 26.12 7.66 18.69
C ILE A 80 26.29 9.17 18.93
N ASP A 81 27.51 9.67 18.73
CA ASP A 81 27.80 11.09 18.77
C ASP A 81 27.45 11.76 17.43
N LEU A 82 26.27 12.40 17.39
CA LEU A 82 25.77 13.13 16.22
C LEU A 82 26.46 14.49 16.02
N GLU A 83 27.14 15.00 17.05
CA GLU A 83 27.86 16.28 17.04
C GLU A 83 29.35 16.09 16.72
N ARG A 84 29.77 14.86 16.41
CA ARG A 84 31.17 14.55 16.12
C ARG A 84 31.68 15.50 15.01
N PRO A 85 32.75 16.28 15.28
CA PRO A 85 33.35 17.13 14.27
C PRO A 85 33.78 16.31 13.07
N ARG A 86 33.63 16.89 11.88
CA ARG A 86 33.98 16.23 10.63
C ARG A 86 35.47 15.88 10.62
N ASP A 87 35.76 14.59 10.61
CA ASP A 87 37.12 14.05 10.59
C ASP A 87 37.60 14.00 9.14
N PHE A 88 38.57 14.85 8.79
CA PHE A 88 39.13 14.91 7.44
C PHE A 88 40.14 13.79 7.15
N GLY A 89 40.32 12.86 8.10
CA GLY A 89 41.26 11.75 7.96
C GLY A 89 42.65 12.13 8.43
N ARG A 90 43.52 11.11 8.50
CA ARG A 90 44.93 11.25 8.82
C ARG A 90 45.74 11.03 7.56
N ASP A 91 46.88 11.70 7.45
CA ASP A 91 47.84 11.41 6.39
C ASP A 91 48.31 9.95 6.54
N VAL A 92 47.92 9.10 5.59
CA VAL A 92 48.33 7.71 5.53
C VAL A 92 49.40 7.60 4.43
N SER A 93 50.65 7.42 4.83
CA SER A 93 51.69 6.98 3.90
C SER A 93 51.51 5.49 3.67
N LEU A 94 51.09 5.12 2.45
CA LEU A 94 51.10 3.73 1.98
C LEU A 94 52.51 3.30 1.58
#